data_AF-X6MXI5-F1
#
_entry.id   AF-X6MXI5-F1
#
_cell.length_a   1.000
_cell.length_b   1.000
_cell.length_c   1.000
_cell.angle_alpha   90.00
_cell.angle_beta   90.00
_cell.angle_gamma   90.00
#
_symmetry.space_group_name_H-M   'P 1'
#
loop_
_entity.id
_entity.type
_entity.pdbx_description
1 polymer ?
#
loop_
_entity_poly.entity_id
_entity_poly.type
_entity_poly.pdbx_seq_one_letter_code
_entity_poly.pdbx_strand_id
1 'polypeptide(L)'
;METLVSEDNLQKLVTLWKEIKTDDKSCDISSVSKMGQSFAAIKTNNKLLSNFFTHCNIAKHFYGNELQQLYDVSMKMTSANNWSELALKEVLTWDWKLFGTWKGLFSAFEKIQSSDINLSMWRTEISRCEALWTVRLLADMDTYEFCQWVRANAKAIVRDLHRFDFEKFVHNILSCEIDGQKAENFKENELLSALYPSGSVDDNHKTAIANLYKAIQTRKEDLSRIVRENPPTKRQFNFEGLKQILQKVRENWIAMRVKLQERKITGLEIKNSFELLRHKSAEDIFKQIQSYYKDVSADLIRVALSESEQRDMDDIRLSMPNTCEPQINEFKAFGALMSQHSQQLPNLSNTNRRLTGKILLEQIKKEIARTVQDYEDGATSTAMNWSNIIHACDIPSNLENWIKFVTYHVFLKNDRNPVQKDEMYRQIAQDLNHVFECFNCEEALKLLRDVTTAFNWEDEEWKDLGGLLKTLENETMRSILRFWNENKLSFGSNKPNKKKKESIYGCVHVCACV
;
A
#
# COMPACT_ATOMS: atom_id res chain seq x y z
N MET A 1 17.58 44.94 6.72
CA MET A 1 18.18 43.79 7.43
C MET A 1 17.82 42.55 6.66
N GLU A 2 18.78 41.98 5.93
CA GLU A 2 18.66 40.67 5.31
C GLU A 2 18.90 39.63 6.41
N THR A 3 17.82 39.17 7.03
CA THR A 3 17.90 38.14 8.06
C THR A 3 17.83 36.76 7.41
N LEU A 4 18.89 35.98 7.64
CA LEU A 4 18.96 34.56 7.31
C LEU A 4 17.78 33.81 7.94
N VAL A 5 17.15 32.98 7.11
CA VAL A 5 15.82 32.44 7.34
C VAL A 5 15.86 31.29 8.36
N SER A 6 15.47 31.57 9.61
CA SER A 6 15.04 30.53 10.55
C SER A 6 13.76 30.96 11.27
N GLU A 7 12.89 29.97 11.53
CA GLU A 7 11.62 30.19 12.22
C GLU A 7 11.85 30.69 13.64
N ASP A 8 12.88 30.18 14.31
CA ASP A 8 13.33 30.68 15.60
C ASP A 8 13.78 32.14 15.54
N ASN A 9 14.46 32.57 14.47
CA ASN A 9 14.88 33.97 14.34
C ASN A 9 13.69 34.90 14.08
N LEU A 10 12.69 34.45 13.30
CA LEU A 10 11.45 35.19 13.06
C LEU A 10 10.55 35.22 14.31
N GLN A 11 10.40 34.11 15.03
CA GLN A 11 9.66 34.06 16.30
C GLN A 11 10.34 34.94 17.35
N LYS A 12 11.69 34.84 17.48
CA LYS A 12 12.47 35.69 18.40
C LYS A 12 12.35 37.17 18.04
N LEU A 13 12.39 37.53 16.74
CA LEU A 13 12.15 38.90 16.28
C LEU A 13 10.75 39.39 16.64
N VAL A 14 9.72 38.57 16.42
CA VAL A 14 8.33 38.92 16.78
C VAL A 14 8.17 39.07 18.30
N THR A 15 8.80 38.20 19.10
CA THR A 15 8.76 38.28 20.57
C THR A 15 9.51 39.50 21.09
N LEU A 16 10.75 39.72 20.63
CA LEU A 16 11.56 40.89 20.98
C LEU A 16 10.88 42.21 20.58
N TRP A 17 10.18 42.24 19.45
CA TRP A 17 9.46 43.45 19.00
C TRP A 17 8.12 43.68 19.70
N LYS A 18 7.45 42.62 20.19
CA LYS A 18 6.27 42.77 21.06
C LYS A 18 6.63 43.34 22.44
N GLU A 19 7.86 43.11 22.89
CA GLU A 19 8.38 43.63 24.16
C GLU A 19 8.84 45.10 24.05
N ILE A 20 9.12 45.58 22.84
CA ILE A 20 9.48 46.97 22.58
C ILE A 20 8.20 47.80 22.39
N LYS A 21 7.81 48.57 23.41
CA LYS A 21 6.84 49.66 23.25
C LYS A 21 7.47 50.78 22.43
N THR A 22 7.26 50.80 21.12
CA THR A 22 7.62 51.96 20.28
C THR A 22 6.40 52.80 19.97
N ASP A 23 6.42 54.04 20.48
CA ASP A 23 5.47 55.14 20.28
C ASP A 23 5.48 55.74 18.86
N ASP A 24 6.05 55.06 17.86
CA ASP A 24 6.24 55.69 16.55
C ASP A 24 5.99 54.75 15.36
N LYS A 25 5.45 55.35 14.28
CA LYS A 25 4.80 54.75 13.10
C LYS A 25 5.69 53.90 12.18
N SER A 26 6.75 53.24 12.67
CA SER A 26 7.78 52.66 11.79
C SER A 26 7.76 51.14 11.61
N CYS A 27 6.93 50.38 12.35
CA CYS A 27 6.90 48.92 12.16
C CYS A 27 5.50 48.31 12.32
N ASP A 28 4.91 47.89 11.20
CA ASP A 28 3.64 47.17 11.18
C ASP A 28 3.85 45.71 11.63
N ILE A 29 3.73 45.46 12.94
CA ILE A 29 3.77 44.13 13.56
C ILE A 29 2.81 43.15 12.87
N SER A 30 1.69 43.65 12.33
CA SER A 30 0.74 42.82 11.60
C SER A 30 1.32 42.34 10.27
N SER A 31 2.07 43.18 9.56
CA SER A 31 2.79 42.81 8.33
C SER A 31 3.89 41.78 8.59
N VAL A 32 4.66 41.93 9.68
CA VAL A 32 5.73 40.97 10.06
C VAL A 32 5.13 39.62 10.47
N SER A 33 4.03 39.64 11.23
CA SER A 33 3.30 38.42 11.60
C SER A 33 2.72 37.69 10.38
N LYS A 34 2.16 38.44 9.41
CA LYS A 34 1.70 37.89 8.13
C LYS A 34 2.85 37.26 7.35
N MET A 35 4.02 37.90 7.27
CA MET A 35 5.20 37.33 6.61
C MET A 35 5.64 36.01 7.27
N GLY A 36 5.63 35.93 8.60
CA GLY A 36 5.94 34.70 9.33
C GLY A 36 4.94 33.57 9.02
N GLN A 37 3.64 33.87 8.98
CA GLN A 37 2.61 32.89 8.61
C GLN A 37 2.74 32.41 7.17
N SER A 38 2.96 33.33 6.22
CA SER A 38 3.20 32.99 4.81
C SER A 38 4.43 32.09 4.66
N PHE A 39 5.50 32.39 5.40
CA PHE A 39 6.71 31.61 5.38
C PHE A 39 6.53 30.19 5.96
N ALA A 40 5.79 30.05 7.07
CA ALA A 40 5.43 28.74 7.63
C ALA A 40 4.59 27.90 6.66
N ALA A 41 3.68 28.55 5.92
CA ALA A 41 2.90 27.89 4.87
C ALA A 41 3.78 27.38 3.73
N ILE A 42 4.76 28.18 3.28
CA ILE A 42 5.74 27.78 2.26
C ILE A 42 6.54 26.56 2.71
N LYS A 43 7.08 26.55 3.93
CA LYS A 43 7.76 25.38 4.50
C LYS A 43 6.89 24.13 4.50
N THR A 44 5.62 24.28 4.89
CA THR A 44 4.66 23.17 4.92
C THR A 44 4.40 22.62 3.52
N ASN A 45 4.19 23.50 2.54
CA ASN A 45 4.00 23.12 1.14
C ASN A 45 5.23 22.39 0.59
N ASN A 46 6.43 22.92 0.88
CA ASN A 46 7.67 22.29 0.45
C ASN A 46 7.90 20.92 1.10
N LYS A 47 7.59 20.77 2.39
CA LYS A 47 7.64 19.47 3.07
C LYS A 47 6.75 18.44 2.38
N LEU A 48 5.52 18.82 1.99
CA LEU A 48 4.61 17.94 1.26
C LEU A 48 5.17 17.54 -0.12
N LEU A 49 5.72 18.50 -0.88
CA LEU A 49 6.33 18.21 -2.18
C LEU A 49 7.58 17.34 -2.07
N SER A 50 8.47 17.65 -1.13
CA SER A 50 9.68 16.89 -0.87
C SER A 50 9.34 15.45 -0.47
N ASN A 51 8.36 15.27 0.43
CA ASN A 51 7.86 13.94 0.79
C ASN A 51 7.30 13.21 -0.43
N PHE A 52 6.49 13.88 -1.25
CA PHE A 52 5.94 13.29 -2.48
C PHE A 52 7.04 12.81 -3.44
N PHE A 53 7.95 13.69 -3.86
CA PHE A 53 8.96 13.35 -4.86
C PHE A 53 10.01 12.35 -4.35
N THR A 54 10.23 12.29 -3.04
CA THR A 54 11.12 11.29 -2.43
C THR A 54 10.49 9.89 -2.46
N HIS A 55 9.16 9.77 -2.37
CA HIS A 55 8.49 8.49 -2.13
C HIS A 55 7.52 8.06 -3.24
N CYS A 56 7.24 8.91 -4.24
CA CYS A 56 6.33 8.59 -5.33
C CYS A 56 6.86 7.45 -6.21
N ASN A 57 8.17 7.17 -6.16
CA ASN A 57 8.83 6.06 -6.85
C ASN A 57 8.70 6.09 -8.38
N ILE A 58 8.52 7.28 -8.96
CA ILE A 58 8.46 7.50 -10.40
C ILE A 58 9.75 8.17 -10.85
N ALA A 59 10.36 7.62 -11.89
CA ALA A 59 11.58 8.18 -12.44
C ALA A 59 11.35 9.60 -12.99
N LYS A 60 12.29 10.52 -12.69
CA LYS A 60 12.19 11.95 -13.05
C LYS A 60 11.92 12.19 -14.53
N HIS A 61 12.47 11.38 -15.43
CA HIS A 61 12.31 11.55 -16.88
C HIS A 61 10.87 11.29 -17.36
N PHE A 62 10.01 10.71 -16.52
CA PHE A 62 8.58 10.58 -16.80
C PHE A 62 7.77 11.79 -16.32
N TYR A 63 8.33 12.75 -15.61
CA TYR A 63 7.55 13.88 -15.12
C TYR A 63 7.03 14.73 -16.29
N GLY A 64 5.70 14.90 -16.34
CA GLY A 64 5.06 15.88 -17.20
C GLY A 64 5.42 17.30 -16.75
N ASN A 65 5.21 18.27 -17.64
CA ASN A 65 5.63 19.66 -17.46
C ASN A 65 5.22 20.25 -16.10
N GLU A 66 4.00 19.97 -15.63
CA GLU A 66 3.47 20.53 -14.40
C GLU A 66 4.14 19.92 -13.14
N LEU A 67 4.42 18.63 -13.15
CA LEU A 67 5.15 17.98 -12.06
C LEU A 67 6.62 18.34 -12.07
N GLN A 68 7.22 18.53 -13.26
CA GLN A 68 8.60 18.99 -13.37
C GLN A 68 8.76 20.39 -12.76
N GLN A 69 7.83 21.31 -13.03
CA GLN A 69 7.83 22.64 -12.40
C GLN A 69 7.75 22.56 -10.87
N LEU A 70 6.88 21.70 -10.31
CA LEU A 70 6.79 21.53 -8.86
C LEU A 70 8.01 20.83 -8.26
N TYR A 71 8.62 19.90 -8.99
CA TYR A 71 9.88 19.26 -8.59
C TYR A 71 10.98 20.31 -8.48
N ASP A 72 11.13 21.18 -9.49
CA ASP A 72 12.14 22.24 -9.48
C ASP A 72 11.90 23.23 -8.33
N VAL A 73 10.64 23.59 -8.05
CA VAL A 73 10.29 24.41 -6.87
C VAL A 73 10.69 23.72 -5.58
N SER A 74 10.41 22.42 -5.43
CA SER A 74 10.77 21.66 -4.22
C SER A 74 12.27 21.58 -3.98
N MET A 75 13.05 21.51 -5.07
CA MET A 75 14.51 21.46 -5.01
C MET A 75 15.11 22.80 -4.54
N LYS A 76 14.47 23.94 -4.79
CA LYS A 76 14.99 25.26 -4.38
C LYS A 76 15.12 25.44 -2.86
N MET A 77 14.40 24.67 -2.05
CA MET A 77 14.47 24.72 -0.58
C MET A 77 15.30 23.57 0.02
N THR A 78 16.27 23.06 -0.73
CA THR A 78 17.19 22.03 -0.26
C THR A 78 18.53 22.66 0.16
N SER A 79 19.26 21.99 1.04
CA SER A 79 20.60 22.40 1.45
C SER A 79 21.56 22.51 0.27
N ALA A 80 21.38 21.68 -0.77
CA ALA A 80 22.19 21.71 -1.99
C ALA A 80 22.05 23.02 -2.80
N ASN A 81 20.97 23.78 -2.59
CA ASN A 81 20.74 25.06 -3.28
C ASN A 81 20.92 26.27 -2.36
N ASN A 82 21.65 26.12 -1.24
CA ASN A 82 21.91 27.18 -0.27
C ASN A 82 20.64 27.93 0.17
N TRP A 83 19.53 27.20 0.29
CA TRP A 83 18.22 27.73 0.67
C TRP A 83 18.27 28.69 1.88
N SER A 84 19.11 28.37 2.88
CA SER A 84 19.27 29.18 4.09
C SER A 84 19.83 30.58 3.84
N GLU A 85 20.45 30.80 2.68
CA GLU A 85 21.08 32.05 2.25
C GLU A 85 20.13 32.93 1.42
N LEU A 86 18.97 32.42 1.01
CA LEU A 86 17.98 33.19 0.26
C LEU A 86 17.28 34.22 1.15
N ALA A 87 17.10 35.43 0.61
CA ALA A 87 16.37 36.48 1.31
C ALA A 87 14.88 36.10 1.46
N LEU A 88 14.30 36.31 2.64
CA LEU A 88 12.88 36.02 2.90
C LEU A 88 11.94 36.66 1.86
N LYS A 89 12.26 37.87 1.40
CA LYS A 89 11.50 38.57 0.36
C LYS A 89 11.49 37.81 -0.97
N GLU A 90 12.60 37.18 -1.34
CA GLU A 90 12.71 36.36 -2.54
C GLU A 90 11.87 35.09 -2.43
N VAL A 91 11.97 34.38 -1.30
CA VAL A 91 11.17 33.19 -1.01
C VAL A 91 9.66 33.47 -1.10
N LEU A 92 9.22 34.60 -0.55
CA LEU A 92 7.81 35.00 -0.54
C LEU A 92 7.26 35.32 -1.94
N THR A 93 8.12 35.52 -2.95
CA THR A 93 7.69 35.77 -4.34
C THR A 93 7.46 34.50 -5.16
N TRP A 94 7.79 33.33 -4.61
CA TRP A 94 7.61 32.08 -5.33
C TRP A 94 6.14 31.79 -5.63
N ASP A 95 5.86 31.33 -6.84
CA ASP A 95 4.50 31.01 -7.26
C ASP A 95 4.05 29.64 -6.72
N TRP A 96 3.14 29.67 -5.75
CA TRP A 96 2.52 28.49 -5.17
C TRP A 96 1.12 28.20 -5.72
N LYS A 97 0.65 28.94 -6.74
CA LYS A 97 -0.71 28.76 -7.29
C LYS A 97 -0.91 27.33 -7.80
N LEU A 98 0.05 26.83 -8.58
CA LEU A 98 -0.01 25.46 -9.14
C LEU A 98 -0.09 24.42 -8.01
N PHE A 99 0.75 24.54 -6.98
CA PHE A 99 0.67 23.66 -5.81
C PHE A 99 -0.67 23.81 -5.08
N GLY A 100 -1.16 25.03 -4.88
CA GLY A 100 -2.43 25.31 -4.20
C GLY A 100 -3.62 24.62 -4.86
N THR A 101 -3.69 24.62 -6.19
CA THR A 101 -4.73 23.91 -6.96
C THR A 101 -4.72 22.41 -6.71
N TRP A 102 -3.54 21.81 -6.54
CA TRP A 102 -3.37 20.35 -6.48
C TRP A 102 -2.97 19.82 -5.09
N LYS A 103 -2.95 20.68 -4.07
CA LYS A 103 -2.55 20.35 -2.69
C LYS A 103 -3.27 19.11 -2.15
N GLY A 104 -4.55 18.96 -2.49
CA GLY A 104 -5.35 17.81 -2.09
C GLY A 104 -4.79 16.46 -2.55
N LEU A 105 -4.15 16.39 -3.73
CA LEU A 105 -3.54 15.15 -4.24
C LEU A 105 -2.28 14.78 -3.43
N PHE A 106 -1.45 15.78 -3.09
CA PHE A 106 -0.26 15.55 -2.26
C PHE A 106 -0.63 15.14 -0.83
N SER A 107 -1.65 15.77 -0.25
CA SER A 107 -2.18 15.35 1.06
C SER A 107 -2.82 13.95 1.02
N ALA A 108 -3.43 13.55 -0.10
CA ALA A 108 -3.91 12.19 -0.27
C ALA A 108 -2.74 11.18 -0.36
N PHE A 109 -1.67 11.53 -1.07
CA PHE A 109 -0.47 10.70 -1.14
C PHE A 109 0.22 10.54 0.22
N GLU A 110 0.28 11.59 1.05
CA GLU A 110 0.83 11.49 2.41
C GLU A 110 0.12 10.41 3.24
N LYS A 111 -1.21 10.28 3.08
CA LYS A 111 -1.98 9.20 3.69
C LYS A 111 -1.62 7.83 3.13
N ILE A 112 -1.40 7.71 1.82
CA ILE A 112 -0.90 6.46 1.20
C ILE A 112 0.44 6.06 1.80
N GLN A 113 1.38 7.00 1.93
CA GLN A 113 2.71 6.74 2.43
C GLN A 113 2.71 6.28 3.90
N SER A 114 1.75 6.72 4.71
CA SER A 114 1.61 6.27 6.11
C SER A 114 1.22 4.80 6.28
N SER A 115 1.05 4.07 5.17
CA SER A 115 0.58 2.69 5.15
C SER A 115 1.35 1.82 4.19
N ASP A 116 1.80 0.69 4.70
CA ASP A 116 2.47 -0.32 3.91
C ASP A 116 1.54 -1.00 2.89
N ILE A 117 0.25 -1.20 3.21
CA ILE A 117 -0.73 -1.78 2.27
C ILE A 117 -0.92 -0.85 1.06
N ASN A 118 -1.39 0.38 1.32
CA ASN A 118 -1.57 1.38 0.26
C ASN A 118 -0.29 1.71 -0.49
N LEU A 119 0.86 1.78 0.19
CA LEU A 119 2.14 2.04 -0.46
C LEU A 119 2.56 0.86 -1.36
N SER A 120 2.27 -0.38 -0.98
CA SER A 120 2.50 -1.56 -1.84
C SER A 120 1.63 -1.49 -3.11
N MET A 121 0.34 -1.17 -2.96
CA MET A 121 -0.57 -0.97 -4.10
C MET A 121 -0.14 0.20 -5.00
N TRP A 122 0.28 1.31 -4.38
CA TRP A 122 0.84 2.45 -5.09
C TRP A 122 2.05 2.04 -5.93
N ARG A 123 3.03 1.37 -5.31
CA ARG A 123 4.23 0.89 -6.00
C ARG A 123 3.89 -0.05 -7.15
N THR A 124 2.92 -0.95 -6.96
CA THR A 124 2.45 -1.84 -8.02
C THR A 124 1.88 -1.06 -9.21
N GLU A 125 1.03 -0.06 -8.97
CA GLU A 125 0.48 0.78 -10.04
C GLU A 125 1.53 1.63 -10.73
N ILE A 126 2.51 2.15 -9.98
CA ILE A 126 3.65 2.88 -10.56
C ILE A 126 4.46 1.95 -11.46
N SER A 127 4.87 0.79 -10.97
CA SER A 127 5.63 -0.20 -11.75
C SER A 127 4.88 -0.61 -13.01
N ARG A 128 3.54 -0.75 -12.94
CA ARG A 128 2.70 -1.03 -14.10
C ARG A 128 2.72 0.12 -15.13
N CYS A 129 2.62 1.37 -14.67
CA CYS A 129 2.69 2.54 -15.53
C CYS A 129 4.07 2.69 -16.18
N GLU A 130 5.15 2.58 -15.39
CA GLU A 130 6.52 2.63 -15.91
C GLU A 130 6.77 1.51 -16.91
N ALA A 131 6.36 0.28 -16.62
CA ALA A 131 6.49 -0.84 -17.55
C ALA A 131 5.84 -0.54 -18.92
N LEU A 132 4.68 0.11 -18.93
CA LEU A 132 3.98 0.54 -20.15
C LEU A 132 4.68 1.70 -20.86
N TRP A 133 5.32 2.62 -20.12
CA TRP A 133 6.03 3.76 -20.69
C TRP A 133 7.43 3.41 -21.20
N THR A 134 8.09 2.44 -20.58
CA THR A 134 9.41 1.93 -20.99
C THR A 134 9.33 0.93 -22.13
N VAL A 135 8.12 0.59 -22.61
CA VAL A 135 7.97 -0.31 -23.76
C VAL A 135 8.69 0.27 -24.98
N ARG A 136 9.78 -0.39 -25.36
CA ARG A 136 10.56 -0.14 -26.57
C ARG A 136 10.07 -1.01 -27.72
N LEU A 137 10.07 -0.44 -28.92
CA LEU A 137 9.78 -1.22 -30.13
C LEU A 137 10.93 -2.21 -30.36
N LEU A 138 10.63 -3.34 -31.00
CA LEU A 138 11.67 -4.27 -31.45
C LEU A 138 12.65 -3.56 -32.38
N ALA A 139 12.14 -2.74 -33.29
CA ALA A 139 12.94 -1.89 -34.18
C ALA A 139 13.96 -0.97 -33.48
N ASP A 140 13.77 -0.63 -32.20
CA ASP A 140 14.69 0.23 -31.45
C ASP A 140 15.82 -0.55 -30.76
N MET A 141 15.79 -1.89 -30.81
CA MET A 141 16.79 -2.76 -30.17
C MET A 141 18.00 -2.96 -31.07
N ASP A 142 19.19 -2.66 -30.56
CA ASP A 142 20.42 -3.07 -31.21
C ASP A 142 20.60 -4.61 -31.16
N THR A 143 21.61 -5.14 -31.87
CA THR A 143 21.88 -6.58 -31.93
C THR A 143 22.08 -7.20 -30.54
N TYR A 144 22.72 -6.49 -29.60
CA TYR A 144 22.99 -7.01 -28.26
C TYR A 144 21.70 -7.08 -27.43
N GLU A 145 20.92 -5.99 -27.41
CA GLU A 145 19.63 -5.92 -26.75
C GLU A 145 18.65 -6.97 -27.31
N PHE A 146 18.65 -7.17 -28.64
CA PHE A 146 17.85 -8.19 -29.29
C PHE A 146 18.28 -9.61 -28.87
N CYS A 147 19.59 -9.90 -28.82
CA CYS A 147 20.09 -11.18 -28.32
C CYS A 147 19.71 -11.44 -26.85
N GLN A 148 19.73 -10.42 -26.00
CA GLN A 148 19.26 -10.55 -24.60
C GLN A 148 17.76 -10.84 -24.53
N TRP A 149 16.96 -10.20 -25.38
CA TRP A 149 15.54 -10.52 -25.49
C TRP A 149 15.31 -11.96 -25.96
N VAL A 150 16.07 -12.43 -26.95
CA VAL A 150 16.04 -13.84 -27.41
C VAL A 150 16.34 -14.80 -26.26
N ARG A 151 17.38 -14.52 -25.46
CA ARG A 151 17.71 -15.31 -24.26
C ARG A 151 16.58 -15.36 -23.24
N ALA A 152 15.94 -14.22 -22.96
CA ALA A 152 14.79 -14.15 -22.07
C ALA A 152 13.60 -15.02 -22.55
N ASN A 153 13.53 -15.31 -23.86
CA ASN A 153 12.49 -16.11 -24.48
C ASN A 153 12.95 -17.53 -24.87
N ALA A 154 14.11 -17.97 -24.38
CA ALA A 154 14.70 -19.28 -24.72
C ALA A 154 13.69 -20.42 -24.63
N LYS A 155 12.92 -20.49 -23.52
CA LYS A 155 11.92 -21.55 -23.28
C LYS A 155 10.86 -21.66 -24.39
N ALA A 156 10.45 -20.54 -24.98
CA ALA A 156 9.48 -20.54 -26.07
C ALA A 156 10.15 -20.92 -27.41
N ILE A 157 11.40 -20.53 -27.60
CA ILE A 157 12.16 -20.74 -28.84
C ILE A 157 12.60 -22.19 -28.99
N VAL A 158 13.10 -22.81 -27.91
CA VAL A 158 13.61 -24.19 -27.91
C VAL A 158 12.56 -25.23 -27.54
N ARG A 159 11.28 -24.82 -27.49
CA ARG A 159 10.18 -25.73 -27.16
C ARG A 159 10.21 -26.91 -28.13
N ASP A 160 10.22 -28.12 -27.58
CA ASP A 160 10.23 -29.39 -28.32
C ASP A 160 11.57 -29.70 -29.07
N LEU A 161 12.64 -28.95 -28.79
CA LEU A 161 13.98 -29.18 -29.37
C LEU A 161 14.94 -29.84 -28.38
N HIS A 162 14.99 -31.17 -28.40
CA HIS A 162 15.90 -31.93 -27.55
C HIS A 162 17.36 -31.73 -27.96
N ARG A 163 18.21 -31.29 -27.01
CA ARG A 163 19.67 -31.09 -27.17
C ARG A 163 20.07 -30.00 -28.18
N PHE A 164 19.23 -29.00 -28.41
CA PHE A 164 19.55 -27.85 -29.25
C PHE A 164 20.55 -26.90 -28.56
N ASP A 165 21.63 -26.53 -29.25
CA ASP A 165 22.63 -25.58 -28.75
C ASP A 165 22.13 -24.14 -28.94
N PHE A 166 21.37 -23.66 -27.95
CA PHE A 166 20.75 -22.35 -27.98
C PHE A 166 21.74 -21.20 -27.97
N GLU A 167 22.87 -21.31 -27.27
CA GLU A 167 23.86 -20.22 -27.23
C GLU A 167 24.62 -20.11 -28.55
N LYS A 168 24.89 -21.23 -29.25
CA LYS A 168 25.41 -21.17 -30.62
C LYS A 168 24.41 -20.52 -31.57
N PHE A 169 23.11 -20.78 -31.40
CA PHE A 169 22.06 -20.10 -32.15
C PHE A 169 22.04 -18.59 -31.89
N VAL A 170 22.13 -18.15 -30.62
CA VAL A 170 22.25 -16.72 -30.27
C VAL A 170 23.54 -16.10 -30.80
N HIS A 171 24.66 -16.84 -30.76
CA HIS A 171 25.93 -16.38 -31.33
C HIS A 171 25.83 -16.15 -32.84
N ASN A 172 25.07 -16.96 -33.57
CA ASN A 172 24.82 -16.74 -34.99
C ASN A 172 23.99 -15.47 -35.24
N ILE A 173 22.98 -15.18 -34.42
CA ILE A 173 22.22 -13.91 -34.47
C ILE A 173 23.17 -12.72 -34.30
N LEU A 174 24.07 -12.79 -33.31
CA LEU A 174 25.06 -11.76 -33.05
C LEU A 174 26.07 -11.62 -34.21
N SER A 175 26.59 -12.75 -34.71
CA SER A 175 27.60 -12.78 -35.79
C SER A 175 27.07 -12.26 -37.12
N CYS A 176 25.77 -12.48 -37.39
CA CYS A 176 25.08 -11.98 -38.57
C CYS A 176 24.52 -10.55 -38.35
N GLU A 177 24.82 -9.91 -37.22
CA GLU A 177 24.38 -8.56 -36.85
C GLU A 177 22.86 -8.37 -37.00
N ILE A 178 22.09 -9.37 -36.59
CA ILE A 178 20.62 -9.31 -36.64
C ILE A 178 20.13 -8.49 -35.45
N ASP A 179 19.86 -7.21 -35.70
CA ASP A 179 19.18 -6.31 -34.76
C ASP A 179 17.65 -6.48 -34.80
N GLY A 180 16.96 -5.81 -33.88
CA GLY A 180 15.51 -5.92 -33.78
C GLY A 180 14.76 -5.32 -34.99
N GLN A 181 15.33 -4.33 -35.68
CA GLN A 181 14.75 -3.75 -36.89
C GLN A 181 14.77 -4.74 -38.06
N LYS A 182 15.89 -5.43 -38.29
CA LYS A 182 16.02 -6.49 -39.29
C LYS A 182 15.07 -7.64 -38.96
N ALA A 183 15.11 -8.11 -37.72
CA ALA A 183 14.28 -9.22 -37.26
C ALA A 183 12.77 -8.97 -37.41
N GLU A 184 12.31 -7.74 -37.14
CA GLU A 184 10.90 -7.35 -37.25
C GLU A 184 10.39 -7.26 -38.70
N ASN A 185 11.29 -6.96 -39.65
CA ASN A 185 10.97 -6.75 -41.06
C ASN A 185 11.17 -8.00 -41.92
N PHE A 186 12.00 -8.93 -41.48
CA PHE A 186 12.20 -10.21 -42.17
C PHE A 186 10.96 -11.10 -42.08
N LYS A 187 10.64 -11.74 -43.19
CA LYS A 187 9.82 -12.96 -43.20
C LYS A 187 10.63 -14.12 -42.64
N GLU A 188 9.96 -15.18 -42.22
CA GLU A 188 10.60 -16.38 -41.64
C GLU A 188 11.76 -16.92 -42.50
N ASN A 189 11.54 -17.06 -43.82
CA ASN A 189 12.57 -17.55 -44.75
C ASN A 189 13.72 -16.55 -44.96
N GLU A 190 13.47 -15.25 -44.82
CA GLU A 190 14.50 -14.21 -44.91
C GLU A 190 15.37 -14.22 -43.65
N LEU A 191 14.76 -14.42 -42.47
CA LEU A 191 15.47 -14.59 -41.21
C LEU A 191 16.33 -15.87 -41.22
N LEU A 192 15.81 -16.97 -41.76
CA LEU A 192 16.56 -18.22 -41.96
C LEU A 192 17.76 -18.00 -42.88
N SER A 193 17.56 -17.35 -44.02
CA SER A 193 18.62 -17.10 -45.01
C SER A 193 19.67 -16.12 -44.50
N ALA A 194 19.27 -15.15 -43.67
CA ALA A 194 20.19 -14.19 -43.06
C ALA A 194 21.08 -14.82 -41.97
N LEU A 195 20.54 -15.74 -41.17
CA LEU A 195 21.28 -16.45 -40.13
C LEU A 195 22.16 -17.58 -40.68
N TYR A 196 21.77 -18.17 -41.81
CA TYR A 196 22.47 -19.30 -42.43
C TYR A 196 22.63 -19.10 -43.95
N PRO A 197 23.44 -18.11 -44.39
CA PRO A 197 23.57 -17.75 -45.80
C PRO A 197 24.29 -18.79 -46.67
N SER A 198 24.95 -19.80 -46.07
CA SER A 198 25.91 -20.66 -46.79
C SER A 198 25.76 -22.17 -46.53
N GLY A 199 24.60 -22.66 -46.06
CA GLY A 199 24.51 -24.08 -45.70
C GLY A 199 23.12 -24.71 -45.75
N SER A 200 23.10 -26.05 -45.80
CA SER A 200 21.90 -26.82 -45.48
C SER A 200 21.63 -26.71 -43.98
N VAL A 201 20.49 -26.11 -43.62
CA VAL A 201 20.05 -25.97 -42.23
C VAL A 201 19.25 -27.22 -41.84
N ASP A 202 19.58 -27.83 -40.70
CA ASP A 202 18.82 -28.95 -40.17
C ASP A 202 17.41 -28.53 -39.69
N ASP A 203 16.55 -29.51 -39.47
CA ASP A 203 15.15 -29.23 -39.12
C ASP A 203 14.96 -28.67 -37.69
N ASN A 204 15.94 -28.88 -36.80
CA ASN A 204 15.92 -28.30 -35.46
C ASN A 204 16.15 -26.78 -35.51
N HIS A 205 17.11 -26.34 -36.31
CA HIS A 205 17.39 -24.92 -36.53
C HIS A 205 16.23 -24.23 -37.28
N LYS A 206 15.62 -24.90 -38.27
CA LYS A 206 14.40 -24.37 -38.92
C LYS A 206 13.27 -24.19 -37.92
N THR A 207 13.02 -25.18 -37.06
CA THR A 207 12.00 -25.11 -36.01
C THR A 207 12.31 -24.01 -34.98
N ALA A 208 13.57 -23.86 -34.56
CA ALA A 208 13.99 -22.77 -33.68
C ALA A 208 13.73 -21.39 -34.30
N ILE A 209 14.00 -21.24 -35.60
CA ILE A 209 13.73 -20.01 -36.35
C ILE A 209 12.23 -19.75 -36.48
N ALA A 210 11.43 -20.77 -36.77
CA ALA A 210 9.97 -20.64 -36.81
C ALA A 210 9.41 -20.19 -35.45
N ASN A 211 9.90 -20.77 -34.35
CA ASN A 211 9.50 -20.38 -32.99
C ASN A 211 9.95 -18.95 -32.65
N LEU A 212 11.19 -18.56 -33.04
CA LEU A 212 11.70 -17.20 -32.88
C LEU A 212 10.85 -16.20 -33.69
N TYR A 213 10.58 -16.49 -34.96
CA TYR A 213 9.75 -15.67 -35.83
C TYR A 213 8.36 -15.47 -35.23
N LYS A 214 7.73 -16.54 -34.74
CA LYS A 214 6.45 -16.46 -34.05
C LYS A 214 6.53 -15.55 -32.81
N ALA A 215 7.56 -15.69 -31.99
CA ALA A 215 7.76 -14.84 -30.80
C ALA A 215 7.95 -13.36 -31.18
N ILE A 216 8.67 -13.08 -32.27
CA ILE A 216 8.85 -11.73 -32.82
C ILE A 216 7.50 -11.16 -33.27
N GLN A 217 6.70 -11.91 -34.03
CA GLN A 217 5.40 -11.44 -34.51
C GLN A 217 4.41 -11.20 -33.36
N THR A 218 4.33 -12.12 -32.39
CA THR A 218 3.50 -11.94 -31.19
C THR A 218 3.91 -10.68 -30.43
N ARG A 219 5.22 -10.48 -30.23
CA ARG A 219 5.72 -9.27 -29.58
C ARG A 219 5.39 -8.02 -30.39
N LYS A 220 5.55 -8.02 -31.71
CA LYS A 220 5.22 -6.89 -32.58
C LYS A 220 3.75 -6.49 -32.45
N GLU A 221 2.84 -7.45 -32.44
CA GLU A 221 1.40 -7.23 -32.25
C GLU A 221 1.09 -6.65 -30.86
N ASP A 222 1.66 -7.25 -29.80
CA ASP A 222 1.49 -6.78 -28.43
C ASP A 222 2.02 -5.36 -28.23
N LEU A 223 3.22 -5.08 -28.72
CA LEU A 223 3.84 -3.76 -28.67
C LEU A 223 3.01 -2.74 -29.45
N SER A 224 2.54 -3.09 -30.65
CA SER A 224 1.70 -2.21 -31.48
C SER A 224 0.39 -1.83 -30.78
N ARG A 225 -0.23 -2.79 -30.07
CA ARG A 225 -1.39 -2.53 -29.23
C ARG A 225 -1.05 -1.57 -28.08
N ILE A 226 0.02 -1.86 -27.32
CA ILE A 226 0.43 -1.05 -26.18
C ILE A 226 0.77 0.39 -26.61
N VAL A 227 1.51 0.56 -27.71
CA VAL A 227 1.87 1.90 -28.24
C VAL A 227 0.64 2.66 -28.72
N ARG A 228 -0.34 1.99 -29.32
CA ARG A 228 -1.61 2.61 -29.73
C ARG A 228 -2.41 3.10 -28.53
N GLU A 229 -2.48 2.30 -27.47
CA GLU A 229 -3.21 2.63 -26.25
C GLU A 229 -2.45 3.68 -25.40
N ASN A 230 -1.12 3.64 -25.42
CA ASN A 230 -0.21 4.48 -24.65
C ASN A 230 0.84 5.16 -25.56
N PRO A 231 0.42 6.09 -26.42
CA PRO A 231 1.34 6.79 -27.32
C PRO A 231 2.40 7.57 -26.53
N PRO A 232 3.58 7.85 -27.11
CA PRO A 232 4.67 8.57 -26.45
C PRO A 232 4.24 9.88 -25.77
N THR A 233 3.28 10.60 -26.36
CA THR A 233 2.70 11.84 -25.80
C THR A 233 1.92 11.64 -24.50
N LYS A 234 1.53 10.40 -24.18
CA LYS A 234 0.87 10.01 -22.92
C LYS A 234 1.81 9.26 -21.96
N ARG A 235 3.09 9.09 -22.31
CA ARG A 235 4.11 8.46 -21.45
C ARG A 235 4.71 9.44 -20.45
N GLN A 236 3.84 10.19 -19.80
CA GLN A 236 4.20 11.19 -18.80
C GLN A 236 3.31 11.05 -17.59
N PHE A 237 3.92 11.22 -16.43
CA PHE A 237 3.25 11.33 -15.16
C PHE A 237 2.91 12.81 -14.91
N ASN A 238 1.62 13.12 -14.93
CA ASN A 238 1.08 14.45 -14.67
C ASN A 238 -0.02 14.36 -13.59
N PHE A 239 -0.69 15.47 -13.27
CA PHE A 239 -1.73 15.47 -12.24
C PHE A 239 -2.91 14.56 -12.53
N GLU A 240 -3.29 14.42 -13.80
CA GLU A 240 -4.36 13.51 -14.21
C GLU A 240 -3.91 12.04 -13.99
N GLY A 241 -2.67 11.71 -14.34
CA GLY A 241 -2.06 10.41 -14.01
C GLY A 241 -2.01 10.15 -12.51
N LEU A 242 -1.61 11.14 -11.71
CA LEU A 242 -1.61 11.05 -10.24
C LEU A 242 -3.02 10.78 -9.70
N LYS A 243 -4.02 11.51 -10.18
CA LYS A 243 -5.43 11.33 -9.79
C LYS A 243 -5.94 9.93 -10.15
N GLN A 244 -5.63 9.44 -11.35
CA GLN A 244 -6.01 8.11 -11.81
C GLN A 244 -5.35 7.01 -10.97
N ILE A 245 -4.07 7.16 -10.61
CA ILE A 245 -3.38 6.17 -9.76
C ILE A 245 -3.97 6.17 -8.35
N LEU A 246 -4.24 7.35 -7.76
CA LEU A 246 -4.90 7.45 -6.47
C LEU A 246 -6.28 6.77 -6.48
N GLN A 247 -7.05 6.96 -7.55
CA GLN A 247 -8.33 6.29 -7.73
C GLN A 247 -8.17 4.77 -7.85
N LYS A 248 -7.22 4.29 -8.66
CA LYS A 248 -6.94 2.85 -8.82
C LYS A 248 -6.50 2.19 -7.52
N VAL A 249 -5.64 2.83 -6.74
CA VAL A 249 -5.23 2.33 -5.41
C VAL A 249 -6.46 2.18 -4.51
N ARG A 250 -7.36 3.16 -4.51
CA ARG A 250 -8.62 3.09 -3.74
C ARG A 250 -9.54 1.96 -4.21
N GLU A 251 -9.74 1.83 -5.52
CA GLU A 251 -10.58 0.78 -6.12
C GLU A 251 -10.00 -0.62 -5.86
N ASN A 252 -8.69 -0.79 -6.05
CA ASN A 252 -7.99 -2.04 -5.80
C ASN A 252 -8.11 -2.44 -4.33
N TRP A 253 -7.95 -1.50 -3.40
CA TRP A 253 -8.18 -1.78 -1.98
C TRP A 253 -9.59 -2.29 -1.70
N ILE A 254 -10.62 -1.60 -2.21
CA ILE A 254 -12.02 -2.00 -2.01
C ILE A 254 -12.25 -3.43 -2.51
N ALA A 255 -11.71 -3.77 -3.67
CA ALA A 255 -11.82 -5.12 -4.22
C ALA A 255 -11.04 -6.17 -3.39
N MET A 256 -9.81 -5.85 -2.99
CA MET A 256 -8.97 -6.75 -2.21
C MET A 256 -9.50 -7.00 -0.81
N ARG A 257 -10.09 -5.97 -0.18
CA ARG A 257 -10.73 -6.05 1.13
C ARG A 257 -11.76 -7.19 1.19
N VAL A 258 -12.60 -7.31 0.16
CA VAL A 258 -13.62 -8.38 0.05
C VAL A 258 -12.94 -9.73 -0.14
N LYS A 259 -11.99 -9.83 -1.09
CA LYS A 259 -11.26 -11.08 -1.36
C LYS A 259 -10.48 -11.58 -0.15
N LEU A 260 -9.91 -10.68 0.64
CA LEU A 260 -9.13 -10.98 1.84
C LEU A 260 -10.02 -11.53 2.95
N GLN A 261 -11.19 -10.93 3.17
CA GLN A 261 -12.19 -11.46 4.12
C GLN A 261 -12.65 -12.87 3.76
N GLU A 262 -12.83 -13.15 2.46
CA GLU A 262 -13.26 -14.46 1.98
C GLU A 262 -12.10 -15.48 1.84
N ARG A 263 -10.85 -15.05 2.05
CA ARG A 263 -9.61 -15.79 1.77
C ARG A 263 -9.49 -16.30 0.33
N LYS A 264 -10.05 -15.53 -0.61
CA LYS A 264 -10.02 -15.82 -2.07
C LYS A 264 -8.94 -15.04 -2.82
N ILE A 265 -8.27 -14.09 -2.15
CA ILE A 265 -7.14 -13.36 -2.73
C ILE A 265 -6.04 -14.35 -3.16
N THR A 266 -5.43 -14.14 -4.33
CA THR A 266 -4.41 -15.04 -4.87
C THR A 266 -3.02 -14.73 -4.33
N GLY A 267 -2.07 -15.67 -4.46
CA GLY A 267 -0.70 -15.43 -4.02
C GLY A 267 -0.02 -14.25 -4.72
N LEU A 268 -0.27 -14.06 -6.03
CA LEU A 268 0.23 -12.91 -6.80
C LEU A 268 -0.36 -11.59 -6.29
N GLU A 269 -1.66 -11.57 -5.99
CA GLU A 269 -2.33 -10.39 -5.43
C GLU A 269 -1.76 -10.04 -4.03
N ILE A 270 -1.49 -11.05 -3.20
CA ILE A 270 -0.83 -10.86 -1.89
C ILE A 270 0.58 -10.29 -2.08
N LYS A 271 1.39 -10.89 -2.96
CA LYS A 271 2.76 -10.43 -3.24
C LYS A 271 2.78 -8.97 -3.67
N ASN A 272 1.89 -8.56 -4.55
CA ASN A 272 1.90 -7.20 -5.10
C ASN A 272 1.32 -6.16 -4.10
N SER A 273 0.21 -6.48 -3.44
CA SER A 273 -0.54 -5.48 -2.67
C SER A 273 -0.26 -5.48 -1.17
N PHE A 274 0.47 -6.47 -0.67
CA PHE A 274 0.87 -6.56 0.73
C PHE A 274 2.38 -6.80 0.88
N GLU A 275 3.17 -6.55 -0.18
CA GLU A 275 4.62 -6.80 -0.24
C GLU A 275 5.38 -6.26 0.99
N LEU A 276 5.09 -5.01 1.36
CA LEU A 276 5.76 -4.32 2.47
C LEU A 276 5.44 -4.92 3.85
N LEU A 277 4.44 -5.80 3.94
CA LEU A 277 4.09 -6.53 5.15
C LEU A 277 4.89 -7.83 5.32
N ARG A 278 5.63 -8.29 4.30
CA ARG A 278 6.27 -9.61 4.26
C ARG A 278 7.16 -9.92 5.47
N HIS A 279 7.82 -8.90 6.01
CA HIS A 279 8.75 -9.04 7.15
C HIS A 279 8.17 -8.53 8.47
N LYS A 280 6.88 -8.17 8.50
CA LYS A 280 6.23 -7.62 9.69
C LYS A 280 5.66 -8.72 10.57
N SER A 281 5.58 -8.41 11.87
CA SER A 281 4.90 -9.28 12.83
C SER A 281 3.40 -9.33 12.53
N ALA A 282 2.72 -10.42 12.93
CA ALA A 282 1.26 -10.50 12.80
C ALA A 282 0.53 -9.34 13.52
N GLU A 283 1.10 -8.81 14.60
CA GLU A 283 0.55 -7.65 15.32
C GLU A 283 0.68 -6.36 14.51
N ASP A 284 1.80 -6.14 13.82
CA ASP A 284 1.97 -4.97 12.96
C ASP A 284 1.09 -5.06 11.69
N ILE A 285 0.94 -6.26 11.14
CA ILE A 285 0.00 -6.55 10.05
C ILE A 285 -1.43 -6.27 10.51
N PHE A 286 -1.79 -6.73 11.72
CA PHE A 286 -3.09 -6.45 12.33
C PHE A 286 -3.34 -4.95 12.42
N LYS A 287 -2.40 -4.16 12.95
CA LYS A 287 -2.54 -2.69 13.03
C LYS A 287 -2.76 -2.04 11.67
N GLN A 288 -2.04 -2.49 10.63
CA GLN A 288 -2.21 -2.00 9.26
C GLN A 288 -3.60 -2.35 8.71
N ILE A 289 -4.05 -3.60 8.81
CA ILE A 289 -5.41 -4.00 8.39
C ILE A 289 -6.45 -3.19 9.16
N GLN A 290 -6.25 -3.07 10.47
CA GLN A 290 -7.15 -2.41 11.39
C GLN A 290 -7.32 -0.93 11.04
N SER A 291 -6.24 -0.19 10.74
CA SER A 291 -6.33 1.21 10.33
C SER A 291 -7.03 1.42 8.98
N TYR A 292 -7.09 0.38 8.15
CA TYR A 292 -7.59 0.46 6.77
C TYR A 292 -9.02 -0.01 6.56
N TYR A 293 -9.51 -0.93 7.39
CA TYR A 293 -10.92 -1.31 7.41
C TYR A 293 -11.80 -0.26 8.11
N LYS A 294 -11.20 0.75 8.76
CA LYS A 294 -11.88 1.75 9.57
C LYS A 294 -11.87 3.11 8.90
N ASP A 295 -13.05 3.69 8.69
CA ASP A 295 -13.23 5.10 8.31
C ASP A 295 -13.12 6.06 9.51
N VAL A 296 -12.44 5.67 10.59
CA VAL A 296 -12.62 6.35 11.88
C VAL A 296 -11.41 7.20 12.25
N SER A 297 -11.68 8.49 12.41
CA SER A 297 -10.75 9.47 12.91
C SER A 297 -10.40 9.19 14.38
N ALA A 298 -9.12 9.33 14.74
CA ALA A 298 -8.70 9.41 16.14
C ALA A 298 -9.25 10.67 16.85
N ASP A 299 -9.81 11.61 16.09
CA ASP A 299 -10.51 12.79 16.59
C ASP A 299 -11.91 12.40 17.10
N LEU A 300 -12.09 12.45 18.42
CA LEU A 300 -13.36 12.17 19.08
C LEU A 300 -14.51 13.03 18.53
N ILE A 301 -14.22 14.25 18.06
CA ILE A 301 -15.24 15.18 17.53
C ILE A 301 -15.80 14.69 16.20
N ARG A 302 -15.02 13.92 15.43
CA ARG A 302 -15.41 13.41 14.11
C ARG A 302 -16.06 12.03 14.17
N VAL A 303 -16.11 11.40 15.34
CA VAL A 303 -16.72 10.09 15.50
C VAL A 303 -18.22 10.24 15.68
N ALA A 304 -18.96 9.62 14.78
CA ALA A 304 -20.42 9.61 14.76
C ALA A 304 -20.90 8.25 14.22
N LEU A 305 -22.15 7.92 14.52
CA LEU A 305 -22.86 6.81 13.89
C LEU A 305 -23.07 7.10 12.40
N SER A 306 -22.96 6.09 11.55
CA SER A 306 -23.40 6.19 10.16
C SER A 306 -24.91 6.44 10.07
N GLU A 307 -25.41 6.97 8.95
CA GLU A 307 -26.87 7.19 8.77
C GLU A 307 -27.71 5.91 8.95
N SER A 308 -27.15 4.74 8.62
CA SER A 308 -27.79 3.46 8.90
C SER A 308 -27.79 3.11 10.38
N GLU A 309 -26.68 3.33 11.09
CA GLU A 309 -26.58 3.03 12.52
C GLU A 309 -27.39 4.01 13.36
N GLN A 310 -27.49 5.27 12.93
CA GLN A 310 -28.33 6.28 13.59
C GLN A 310 -29.81 5.90 13.48
N ARG A 311 -30.29 5.53 12.28
CA ARG A 311 -31.67 5.05 12.10
C ARG A 311 -31.96 3.80 12.93
N ASP A 312 -31.04 2.84 12.93
CA ASP A 312 -31.14 1.63 13.77
C ASP A 312 -31.19 2.01 15.25
N MET A 313 -30.33 2.92 15.71
CA MET A 313 -30.34 3.40 17.09
C MET A 313 -31.71 3.99 17.45
N ASP A 314 -32.25 4.87 16.60
CA ASP A 314 -33.50 5.59 16.87
C ASP A 314 -34.70 4.62 17.08
N ASP A 315 -34.67 3.45 16.45
CA ASP A 315 -35.71 2.41 16.54
C ASP A 315 -35.54 1.45 17.74
N ILE A 316 -34.38 1.46 18.43
CA ILE A 316 -34.13 0.55 19.56
C ILE A 316 -34.94 0.96 20.79
N ARG A 317 -35.73 0.01 21.30
CA ARG A 317 -36.40 0.11 22.62
C ARG A 317 -35.41 -0.11 23.75
N LEU A 318 -35.43 0.79 24.72
CA LEU A 318 -34.60 0.72 25.92
C LEU A 318 -35.17 -0.31 26.89
N SER A 319 -34.27 -1.00 27.60
CA SER A 319 -34.62 -1.91 28.69
C SER A 319 -33.97 -1.44 29.97
N MET A 320 -34.65 -1.68 31.10
CA MET A 320 -34.13 -1.33 32.41
C MET A 320 -32.82 -2.10 32.68
N PRO A 321 -31.70 -1.41 32.97
CA PRO A 321 -30.47 -2.10 33.33
C PRO A 321 -30.62 -2.85 34.66
N ASN A 322 -30.08 -4.07 34.74
CA ASN A 322 -30.10 -4.86 35.98
C ASN A 322 -29.36 -4.18 37.13
N THR A 323 -28.31 -3.41 36.82
CA THR A 323 -27.52 -2.61 37.75
C THR A 323 -27.06 -1.33 37.05
N CYS A 324 -26.89 -0.23 37.80
CA CYS A 324 -26.26 0.98 37.25
C CYS A 324 -24.72 0.90 37.22
N GLU A 325 -24.12 -0.05 37.95
CA GLU A 325 -22.68 -0.32 37.86
C GLU A 325 -22.33 -1.05 36.55
N PRO A 326 -21.19 -0.75 35.92
CA PRO A 326 -20.82 -1.37 34.66
C PRO A 326 -20.28 -2.79 34.87
N GLN A 327 -20.73 -3.72 34.05
CA GLN A 327 -20.37 -5.12 34.09
C GLN A 327 -19.05 -5.39 33.34
N ILE A 328 -18.42 -6.53 33.61
CA ILE A 328 -17.12 -6.91 33.02
C ILE A 328 -17.18 -6.98 31.48
N ASN A 329 -18.27 -7.50 30.92
CA ASN A 329 -18.52 -7.53 29.49
C ASN A 329 -18.65 -6.12 28.88
N GLU A 330 -19.31 -5.19 29.58
CA GLU A 330 -19.44 -3.78 29.14
C GLU A 330 -18.07 -3.09 29.14
N PHE A 331 -17.24 -3.32 30.17
CA PHE A 331 -15.85 -2.85 30.17
C PHE A 331 -15.00 -3.46 29.05
N LYS A 332 -15.19 -4.75 28.75
CA LYS A 332 -14.50 -5.41 27.64
C LYS A 332 -14.94 -4.83 26.29
N ALA A 333 -16.24 -4.64 26.07
CA ALA A 333 -16.78 -4.04 24.86
C ALA A 333 -16.31 -2.59 24.70
N PHE A 334 -16.33 -1.80 25.78
CA PHE A 334 -15.82 -0.44 25.79
C PHE A 334 -14.31 -0.38 25.54
N GLY A 335 -13.51 -1.21 26.22
CA GLY A 335 -12.07 -1.30 26.01
C GLY A 335 -11.71 -1.73 24.58
N ALA A 336 -12.46 -2.68 24.03
CA ALA A 336 -12.35 -3.08 22.63
C ALA A 336 -12.69 -1.90 21.70
N LEU A 337 -13.78 -1.18 21.94
CA LEU A 337 -14.19 -0.01 21.14
C LEU A 337 -13.12 1.10 21.18
N MET A 338 -12.63 1.46 22.36
CA MET A 338 -11.60 2.50 22.51
C MET A 338 -10.28 2.10 21.82
N SER A 339 -9.85 0.83 22.00
CA SER A 339 -8.66 0.29 21.33
C SER A 339 -8.86 0.23 19.81
N GLN A 340 -10.05 -0.19 19.37
CA GLN A 340 -10.45 -0.26 17.98
C GLN A 340 -10.31 1.13 17.33
N HIS A 341 -10.71 2.20 17.98
CA HIS A 341 -10.66 3.53 17.38
C HIS A 341 -9.40 4.33 17.72
N SER A 342 -8.41 3.71 18.38
CA SER A 342 -7.22 4.39 18.92
C SER A 342 -7.59 5.66 19.70
N GLN A 343 -8.76 5.64 20.34
CA GLN A 343 -9.31 6.78 21.03
C GLN A 343 -8.70 6.87 22.42
N GLN A 344 -8.32 8.09 22.80
CA GLN A 344 -8.03 8.40 24.18
C GLN A 344 -9.31 8.96 24.82
N LEU A 345 -9.52 8.67 26.10
CA LEU A 345 -10.64 9.26 26.84
C LEU A 345 -10.50 10.79 26.86
N PRO A 346 -11.61 11.54 26.67
CA PRO A 346 -11.57 12.99 26.64
C PRO A 346 -11.07 13.56 27.96
N ASN A 347 -10.43 14.73 27.89
CA ASN A 347 -10.16 15.54 29.07
C ASN A 347 -11.46 16.14 29.60
N LEU A 348 -11.54 16.31 30.92
CA LEU A 348 -12.65 17.03 31.53
C LEU A 348 -12.57 18.51 31.18
N SER A 349 -13.71 19.18 31.03
CA SER A 349 -13.85 20.51 30.42
C SER A 349 -12.96 21.60 31.05
N ASN A 350 -12.61 21.45 32.33
CA ASN A 350 -11.80 22.42 33.08
C ASN A 350 -10.56 21.82 33.77
N THR A 351 -10.15 20.59 33.42
CA THR A 351 -8.97 19.97 34.05
C THR A 351 -8.11 19.17 33.07
N ASN A 352 -6.83 18.98 33.40
CA ASN A 352 -5.94 18.05 32.69
C ASN A 352 -6.19 16.58 33.07
N ARG A 353 -7.26 16.28 33.83
CA ARG A 353 -7.65 14.90 34.16
C ARG A 353 -8.50 14.34 33.03
N ARG A 354 -8.34 13.05 32.78
CA ARG A 354 -9.12 12.31 31.77
C ARG A 354 -10.37 11.71 32.41
N LEU A 355 -11.45 11.66 31.64
CA LEU A 355 -12.61 10.84 31.97
C LEU A 355 -12.16 9.40 32.19
N THR A 356 -12.77 8.69 33.13
CA THR A 356 -12.57 7.25 33.29
C THR A 356 -13.69 6.48 32.60
N GLY A 357 -13.37 5.33 32.00
CA GLY A 357 -14.38 4.47 31.37
C GLY A 357 -15.48 4.07 32.34
N LYS A 358 -15.15 3.86 33.62
CA LYS A 358 -16.12 3.53 34.68
C LYS A 358 -17.19 4.63 34.82
N ILE A 359 -16.76 5.88 34.97
CA ILE A 359 -17.67 7.02 35.14
C ILE A 359 -18.57 7.15 33.91
N LEU A 360 -18.02 7.09 32.70
CA LEU A 360 -18.81 7.20 31.47
C LEU A 360 -19.90 6.13 31.39
N LEU A 361 -19.52 4.87 31.56
CA LEU A 361 -20.43 3.74 31.47
C LEU A 361 -21.53 3.80 32.55
N GLU A 362 -21.19 4.21 33.77
CA GLU A 362 -22.17 4.43 34.84
C GLU A 362 -23.19 5.51 34.50
N GLN A 363 -22.74 6.65 33.95
CA GLN A 363 -23.66 7.74 33.62
C GLN A 363 -24.57 7.39 32.45
N ILE A 364 -24.08 6.64 31.45
CA ILE A 364 -24.92 6.13 30.36
C ILE A 364 -26.00 5.21 30.91
N LYS A 365 -25.67 4.26 31.80
CA LYS A 365 -26.66 3.33 32.39
C LYS A 365 -27.67 4.06 33.27
N LYS A 366 -27.24 5.05 34.04
CA LYS A 366 -28.15 5.90 34.85
C LYS A 366 -29.13 6.65 33.97
N GLU A 367 -28.67 7.20 32.84
CA GLU A 367 -29.54 7.89 31.89
C GLU A 367 -30.52 6.91 31.23
N ILE A 368 -30.09 5.71 30.82
CA ILE A 368 -31.00 4.66 30.31
C ILE A 368 -32.05 4.31 31.36
N ALA A 369 -31.66 4.09 32.61
CA ALA A 369 -32.58 3.75 33.70
C ALA A 369 -33.59 4.89 33.96
N ARG A 370 -33.13 6.14 33.98
CA ARG A 370 -33.98 7.33 34.10
C ARG A 370 -34.98 7.42 32.96
N THR A 371 -34.53 7.30 31.71
CA THR A 371 -35.40 7.36 30.53
C THR A 371 -36.45 6.25 30.54
N VAL A 372 -36.11 5.03 30.96
CA VAL A 372 -37.09 3.94 31.07
C VAL A 372 -38.10 4.21 32.20
N GLN A 373 -37.70 4.83 33.30
CA GLN A 373 -38.62 5.21 34.40
C GLN A 373 -39.56 6.35 34.01
N ASP A 374 -39.08 7.31 33.22
CA ASP A 374 -39.84 8.50 32.82
C ASP A 374 -40.91 8.20 31.74
N TYR A 375 -40.84 7.04 31.06
CA TYR A 375 -41.74 6.68 29.95
C TYR A 375 -42.36 5.28 30.16
N GLU A 376 -43.59 5.27 30.70
CA GLU A 376 -44.34 4.05 31.07
C GLU A 376 -44.65 3.11 29.87
N ASP A 377 -44.79 3.64 28.64
CA ASP A 377 -45.17 2.88 27.44
C ASP A 377 -43.99 2.38 26.57
N GLY A 378 -42.78 2.42 27.12
CA GLY A 378 -41.57 1.92 26.47
C GLY A 378 -40.75 3.03 25.82
N ALA A 379 -39.67 3.42 26.50
CA ALA A 379 -38.70 4.39 26.00
C ALA A 379 -37.92 3.87 24.79
N THR A 380 -37.68 4.74 23.81
CA THR A 380 -36.71 4.54 22.72
C THR A 380 -35.43 5.32 23.02
N SER A 381 -34.35 4.98 22.33
CA SER A 381 -33.06 5.69 22.48
C SER A 381 -33.16 7.20 22.19
N THR A 382 -34.10 7.61 21.33
CA THR A 382 -34.38 9.02 20.99
C THR A 382 -34.87 9.84 22.20
N ALA A 383 -35.41 9.20 23.23
CA ALA A 383 -35.85 9.85 24.46
C ALA A 383 -34.71 10.10 25.47
N MET A 384 -33.50 9.58 25.21
CA MET A 384 -32.34 9.83 26.08
C MET A 384 -31.90 11.29 26.01
N ASN A 385 -31.59 11.88 27.16
CA ASN A 385 -31.05 13.23 27.23
C ASN A 385 -29.51 13.17 27.29
N TRP A 386 -28.88 13.32 26.13
CA TRP A 386 -27.42 13.27 25.99
C TRP A 386 -26.71 14.37 26.78
N SER A 387 -27.34 15.53 26.97
CA SER A 387 -26.80 16.63 27.77
C SER A 387 -26.58 16.23 29.23
N ASN A 388 -27.43 15.37 29.79
CA ASN A 388 -27.26 14.86 31.16
C ASN A 388 -25.96 14.07 31.29
N ILE A 389 -25.65 13.21 30.32
CA ILE A 389 -24.43 12.40 30.30
C ILE A 389 -23.21 13.32 30.14
N ILE A 390 -23.27 14.29 29.22
CA ILE A 390 -22.20 15.28 28.98
C ILE A 390 -21.88 16.04 30.27
N HIS A 391 -22.90 16.57 30.94
CA HIS A 391 -22.73 17.32 32.19
C HIS A 391 -22.23 16.44 33.34
N ALA A 392 -22.79 15.24 33.49
CA ALA A 392 -22.38 14.32 34.55
C ALA A 392 -20.95 13.77 34.37
N CYS A 393 -20.48 13.69 33.12
CA CYS A 393 -19.11 13.30 32.79
C CYS A 393 -18.13 14.49 32.73
N ASP A 394 -18.60 15.73 32.87
CA ASP A 394 -17.84 16.98 32.70
C ASP A 394 -16.99 17.00 31.40
N ILE A 395 -17.59 16.62 30.26
CA ILE A 395 -16.90 16.65 28.96
C ILE A 395 -17.43 17.75 28.03
N PRO A 396 -16.65 18.15 27.01
CA PRO A 396 -17.10 19.15 26.02
C PRO A 396 -18.39 18.74 25.28
N SER A 397 -19.30 19.69 25.08
CA SER A 397 -20.61 19.45 24.43
C SER A 397 -20.52 19.03 22.97
N ASN A 398 -19.42 19.35 22.28
CA ASN A 398 -19.17 18.89 20.90
C ASN A 398 -18.88 17.38 20.80
N LEU A 399 -18.85 16.64 21.91
CA LEU A 399 -18.66 15.18 21.94
C LEU A 399 -19.96 14.38 22.06
N GLU A 400 -21.13 15.01 21.86
CA GLU A 400 -22.42 14.32 21.89
C GLU A 400 -22.48 13.12 20.93
N ASN A 401 -22.02 13.29 19.69
CA ASN A 401 -21.99 12.23 18.68
C ASN A 401 -21.09 11.05 19.10
N TRP A 402 -20.00 11.33 19.81
CA TRP A 402 -19.14 10.29 20.35
C TRP A 402 -19.82 9.53 21.50
N ILE A 403 -20.58 10.20 22.37
CA ILE A 403 -21.37 9.52 23.40
C ILE A 403 -22.44 8.61 22.76
N LYS A 404 -23.14 9.09 21.74
CA LYS A 404 -24.12 8.28 20.98
C LYS A 404 -23.45 7.04 20.39
N PHE A 405 -22.29 7.23 19.78
CA PHE A 405 -21.47 6.14 19.23
C PHE A 405 -21.10 5.08 20.29
N VAL A 406 -20.60 5.51 21.45
CA VAL A 406 -20.26 4.60 22.56
C VAL A 406 -21.51 3.87 23.09
N THR A 407 -22.59 4.62 23.30
CA THR A 407 -23.85 4.09 23.86
C THR A 407 -24.46 3.02 22.95
N TYR A 408 -24.50 3.29 21.65
CA TYR A 408 -25.01 2.37 20.65
C TYR A 408 -24.22 1.06 20.62
N HIS A 409 -22.89 1.13 20.50
CA HIS A 409 -22.06 -0.08 20.36
C HIS A 409 -21.87 -0.87 21.65
N VAL A 410 -21.83 -0.22 22.81
CA VAL A 410 -21.58 -0.89 24.10
C VAL A 410 -22.87 -1.40 24.75
N PHE A 411 -23.96 -0.63 24.69
CA PHE A 411 -25.17 -0.93 25.46
C PHE A 411 -26.37 -1.33 24.61
N LEU A 412 -26.68 -0.57 23.55
CA LEU A 412 -27.96 -0.73 22.85
C LEU A 412 -27.95 -1.92 21.89
N LYS A 413 -26.94 -1.99 21.05
CA LYS A 413 -26.77 -3.12 20.13
C LYS A 413 -26.09 -4.29 20.82
N ASN A 414 -25.34 -4.01 21.90
CA ASN A 414 -24.44 -4.95 22.60
C ASN A 414 -23.69 -5.82 21.58
N ASP A 415 -23.20 -5.13 20.54
CA ASP A 415 -22.86 -5.78 19.30
C ASP A 415 -21.59 -6.57 19.63
N ARG A 416 -21.59 -7.90 19.45
CA ARG A 416 -20.31 -8.65 19.45
C ARG A 416 -19.43 -8.21 18.28
N ASN A 417 -19.98 -7.42 17.36
CA ASN A 417 -19.42 -6.93 16.12
C ASN A 417 -18.06 -6.20 16.24
N PRO A 418 -17.77 -5.32 17.23
CA PRO A 418 -16.43 -4.77 17.46
C PRO A 418 -15.41 -5.87 17.76
N VAL A 419 -15.76 -6.79 18.68
CA VAL A 419 -14.92 -7.91 19.08
C VAL A 419 -14.74 -8.92 17.93
N GLN A 420 -15.81 -9.22 17.19
CA GLN A 420 -15.80 -10.10 16.03
C GLN A 420 -15.04 -9.50 14.84
N LYS A 421 -15.12 -8.18 14.62
CA LYS A 421 -14.33 -7.47 13.60
C LYS A 421 -12.86 -7.47 13.96
N ASP A 422 -12.51 -7.18 15.21
CA ASP A 422 -11.12 -7.26 15.67
C ASP A 422 -10.58 -8.69 15.59
N GLU A 423 -11.37 -9.71 15.97
CA GLU A 423 -10.98 -11.12 15.82
C GLU A 423 -10.81 -11.49 14.33
N MET A 424 -11.71 -11.03 13.47
CA MET A 424 -11.58 -11.20 12.02
C MET A 424 -10.29 -10.54 11.50
N TYR A 425 -9.95 -9.31 11.92
CA TYR A 425 -8.71 -8.64 11.52
C TYR A 425 -7.47 -9.38 12.03
N ARG A 426 -7.50 -9.88 13.28
CA ARG A 426 -6.41 -10.69 13.84
C ARG A 426 -6.23 -11.97 13.02
N GLN A 427 -7.32 -12.65 12.69
CA GLN A 427 -7.27 -13.86 11.88
C GLN A 427 -6.70 -13.59 10.50
N ILE A 428 -7.14 -12.52 9.82
CA ILE A 428 -6.58 -12.11 8.52
C ILE A 428 -5.07 -11.82 8.66
N ALA A 429 -4.66 -11.14 9.73
CA ALA A 429 -3.26 -10.80 9.95
C ALA A 429 -2.39 -12.04 10.16
N GLN A 430 -2.87 -13.01 10.95
CA GLN A 430 -2.22 -14.30 11.15
C GLN A 430 -2.14 -15.10 9.85
N ASP A 431 -3.24 -15.14 9.10
CA ASP A 431 -3.32 -15.83 7.83
C ASP A 431 -2.31 -15.24 6.82
N LEU A 432 -2.24 -13.90 6.71
CA LEU A 432 -1.26 -13.23 5.85
C LEU A 432 0.17 -13.52 6.29
N ASN A 433 0.43 -13.47 7.60
CA ASN A 433 1.75 -13.76 8.16
C ASN A 433 2.20 -15.20 7.80
N HIS A 434 1.33 -16.20 7.94
CA HIS A 434 1.61 -17.57 7.52
C HIS A 434 1.83 -17.72 6.01
N VAL A 435 1.07 -16.98 5.18
CA VAL A 435 1.30 -16.97 3.73
C VAL A 435 2.67 -16.37 3.41
N PHE A 436 3.10 -15.30 4.10
CA PHE A 436 4.44 -14.74 3.91
C PHE A 436 5.55 -15.69 4.36
N GLU A 437 5.37 -16.41 5.46
CA GLU A 437 6.28 -17.50 5.84
C GLU A 437 6.42 -18.53 4.71
N CYS A 438 5.29 -18.92 4.11
CA CYS A 438 5.28 -19.84 2.97
C CYS A 438 6.01 -19.26 1.75
N PHE A 439 5.84 -17.97 1.44
CA PHE A 439 6.57 -17.30 0.35
C PHE A 439 8.07 -17.20 0.58
N ASN A 440 8.53 -17.07 1.83
CA ASN A 440 9.96 -17.08 2.14
C ASN A 440 10.63 -18.40 1.77
N CYS A 441 9.89 -19.51 1.78
CA CYS A 441 10.38 -20.80 1.30
C CYS A 441 10.26 -20.96 -0.23
N GLU A 442 9.50 -20.11 -0.93
CA GLU A 442 9.15 -20.29 -2.35
C GLU A 442 10.34 -20.09 -3.30
N GLU A 443 11.29 -19.19 -3.01
CA GLU A 443 12.47 -18.99 -3.88
C GLU A 443 13.41 -20.20 -3.88
N ALA A 444 13.66 -20.78 -2.70
CA ALA A 444 14.41 -22.03 -2.59
C ALA A 444 13.70 -23.17 -3.33
N LEU A 445 12.36 -23.25 -3.25
CA LEU A 445 11.56 -24.23 -3.96
C LEU A 445 11.54 -23.99 -5.47
N LYS A 446 11.55 -22.73 -5.92
CA LYS A 446 11.62 -22.36 -7.34
C LYS A 446 12.96 -22.78 -7.94
N LEU A 447 14.07 -22.51 -7.25
CA LEU A 447 15.41 -22.97 -7.66
C LEU A 447 15.49 -24.49 -7.74
N LEU A 448 14.99 -25.20 -6.72
CA LEU A 448 14.91 -26.66 -6.72
C LEU A 448 14.08 -27.20 -7.89
N ARG A 449 12.94 -26.57 -8.20
CA ARG A 449 12.11 -26.93 -9.36
C ARG A 449 12.84 -26.74 -10.68
N ASP A 450 13.47 -25.59 -10.86
CA ASP A 450 14.11 -25.24 -12.12
C ASP A 450 15.31 -26.18 -12.39
N VAL A 451 16.06 -26.55 -11.34
CA VAL A 451 17.11 -27.58 -11.40
C VAL A 451 16.52 -28.95 -11.73
N THR A 452 15.53 -29.43 -10.97
CA THR A 452 14.95 -30.78 -11.17
C THR A 452 14.25 -30.95 -12.51
N THR A 453 13.58 -29.92 -13.02
CA THR A 453 12.96 -29.94 -14.36
C THR A 453 14.00 -30.07 -15.47
N ALA A 454 15.20 -29.50 -15.29
CA ALA A 454 16.28 -29.58 -16.26
C ALA A 454 16.93 -30.98 -16.33
N PHE A 455 16.89 -31.76 -15.24
CA PHE A 455 17.52 -33.08 -15.17
C PHE A 455 16.58 -34.27 -15.44
N ASN A 456 15.27 -34.04 -15.61
CA ASN A 456 14.25 -35.05 -15.93
C ASN A 456 14.35 -36.35 -15.11
N TRP A 457 14.27 -36.23 -13.79
CA TRP A 457 14.37 -37.36 -12.87
C TRP A 457 13.06 -38.17 -12.86
N GLU A 458 13.13 -39.47 -13.17
CA GLU A 458 11.97 -40.37 -13.26
C GLU A 458 11.58 -41.06 -11.94
N ASP A 459 12.23 -40.70 -10.82
CA ASP A 459 12.03 -41.31 -9.51
C ASP A 459 10.62 -41.02 -8.93
N GLU A 460 9.92 -42.06 -8.46
CA GLU A 460 8.57 -41.97 -7.89
C GLU A 460 8.54 -41.16 -6.59
N GLU A 461 9.57 -41.25 -5.74
CA GLU A 461 9.66 -40.40 -4.54
C GLU A 461 9.78 -38.92 -4.91
N TRP A 462 10.41 -38.62 -6.05
CA TRP A 462 10.52 -37.25 -6.57
C TRP A 462 9.23 -36.76 -7.22
N LYS A 463 8.45 -37.64 -7.86
CA LYS A 463 7.10 -37.28 -8.35
C LYS A 463 6.18 -36.89 -7.20
N ASP A 464 6.27 -37.60 -6.07
CA ASP A 464 5.53 -37.26 -4.84
C ASP A 464 6.02 -35.95 -4.21
N LEU A 465 7.34 -35.70 -4.17
CA LEU A 465 7.93 -34.45 -3.66
C LEU A 465 7.74 -33.25 -4.61
N GLY A 466 7.53 -33.48 -5.90
CA GLY A 466 7.25 -32.43 -6.90
C GLY A 466 6.01 -31.61 -6.57
N GLY A 467 5.05 -32.19 -5.83
CA GLY A 467 3.89 -31.46 -5.30
C GLY A 467 4.26 -30.31 -4.36
N LEU A 468 5.44 -30.35 -3.71
CA LEU A 468 5.97 -29.28 -2.85
C LEU A 468 6.56 -28.11 -3.64
N LEU A 469 6.80 -28.28 -4.94
CA LEU A 469 7.45 -27.30 -5.83
C LEU A 469 6.44 -26.46 -6.64
N LYS A 470 5.16 -26.50 -6.25
CA LYS A 470 4.07 -25.81 -6.93
C LYS A 470 4.20 -24.29 -6.82
N THR A 471 3.89 -23.56 -7.90
CA THR A 471 3.76 -22.09 -7.83
C THR A 471 2.54 -21.69 -7.02
N LEU A 472 2.71 -20.69 -6.15
CA LEU A 472 1.62 -20.19 -5.29
C LEU A 472 0.92 -18.95 -5.86
N GLU A 473 1.45 -18.38 -6.95
CA GLU A 473 0.97 -17.11 -7.54
C GLU A 473 -0.52 -17.14 -7.92
N ASN A 474 -0.99 -18.24 -8.51
CA ASN A 474 -2.40 -18.38 -8.92
C ASN A 474 -3.26 -19.11 -7.89
N GLU A 475 -2.68 -19.54 -6.77
CA GLU A 475 -3.40 -20.22 -5.70
C GLU A 475 -4.07 -19.21 -4.78
N THR A 476 -5.28 -19.54 -4.32
CA THR A 476 -5.97 -18.71 -3.33
C THR A 476 -5.27 -18.80 -1.98
N MET A 477 -5.40 -17.75 -1.16
CA MET A 477 -4.92 -17.72 0.22
C MET A 477 -5.35 -18.97 1.00
N ARG A 478 -6.59 -19.41 0.83
CA ARG A 478 -7.11 -20.65 1.45
C ARG A 478 -6.33 -21.89 1.02
N SER A 479 -6.02 -22.03 -0.27
CA SER A 479 -5.20 -23.14 -0.79
C SER A 479 -3.77 -23.08 -0.23
N ILE A 480 -3.17 -21.89 -0.19
CA ILE A 480 -1.81 -21.68 0.31
C ILE A 480 -1.72 -22.02 1.80
N LEU A 481 -2.68 -21.56 2.61
CA LEU A 481 -2.73 -21.88 4.04
C LEU A 481 -2.90 -23.37 4.30
N ARG A 482 -3.75 -24.06 3.52
CA ARG A 482 -3.92 -25.51 3.62
C ARG A 482 -2.60 -26.21 3.30
N PHE A 483 -1.96 -25.85 2.19
CA PHE A 483 -0.65 -26.37 1.80
C PHE A 483 0.39 -26.14 2.90
N TRP A 484 0.45 -24.93 3.45
CA TRP A 484 1.39 -24.59 4.52
C TRP A 484 1.13 -25.41 5.78
N ASN A 485 -0.11 -25.54 6.23
CA ASN A 485 -0.44 -26.34 7.42
C ASN A 485 -0.08 -27.82 7.26
N GLU A 486 -0.23 -28.38 6.07
CA GLU A 486 0.13 -29.77 5.77
C GLU A 486 1.65 -29.98 5.70
N ASN A 487 2.42 -28.96 5.32
CA ASN A 487 3.83 -29.11 4.94
C ASN A 487 4.83 -28.29 5.76
N LYS A 488 4.38 -27.40 6.68
CA LYS A 488 5.25 -26.48 7.46
C LYS A 488 6.36 -27.22 8.22
N LEU A 489 6.09 -28.40 8.76
CA LEU A 489 7.09 -29.21 9.46
C LEU A 489 8.21 -29.73 8.54
N SER A 490 7.89 -29.96 7.27
CA SER A 490 8.85 -30.34 6.23
C SER A 490 9.77 -29.18 5.85
N PHE A 491 9.32 -27.94 6.08
CA PHE A 491 10.09 -26.71 5.84
C PHE A 491 10.85 -26.20 7.08
N GLY A 492 10.45 -26.59 8.30
CA GLY A 492 10.86 -25.92 9.55
C GLY A 492 11.68 -26.72 10.58
N SER A 493 12.21 -27.90 10.29
CA SER A 493 12.90 -28.71 11.33
C SER A 493 14.42 -28.45 11.42
N ASN A 494 14.80 -27.55 12.34
CA ASN A 494 16.16 -27.45 12.92
C ASN A 494 16.48 -28.61 13.91
N LYS A 495 15.81 -29.76 13.79
CA LYS A 495 16.13 -30.94 14.60
C LYS A 495 16.11 -32.18 13.70
N PRO A 496 17.24 -32.89 13.56
CA PRO A 496 17.27 -34.15 12.83
C PRO A 496 16.52 -35.17 13.68
N ASN A 497 15.27 -35.46 13.30
CA ASN A 497 14.58 -36.62 13.85
C ASN A 497 15.21 -37.87 13.23
N LYS A 498 16.08 -38.51 14.00
CA LYS A 498 16.66 -39.82 13.71
C LYS A 498 15.53 -40.86 13.59
N LYS A 499 15.06 -41.07 12.37
CA LYS A 499 14.87 -42.36 11.69
C LYS A 499 13.87 -42.19 10.55
N LYS A 500 14.38 -42.47 9.34
CA LYS A 500 13.77 -42.42 8.00
C LYS A 500 13.80 -41.03 7.33
N LYS A 501 14.40 -41.03 6.14
CA LYS A 501 14.57 -39.94 5.15
C LYS A 501 15.83 -39.08 5.26
N GLU A 502 16.99 -39.75 5.23
CA GLU A 502 18.29 -39.13 4.91
C GLU A 502 18.66 -39.49 3.46
N SER A 503 18.25 -38.65 2.50
CA SER A 503 18.97 -38.47 1.21
C SER A 503 18.44 -37.26 0.43
N ILE A 504 17.16 -36.89 0.59
CA ILE A 504 16.55 -35.79 -0.19
C ILE A 504 16.29 -34.53 0.65
N TYR A 505 16.01 -34.66 1.95
CA TYR A 505 15.77 -33.52 2.85
C TYR A 505 17.03 -32.67 3.12
N GLY A 506 18.22 -33.23 2.91
CA GLY A 506 19.48 -32.48 2.99
C GLY A 506 19.59 -31.39 1.93
N CYS A 507 19.09 -31.62 0.70
CA CYS A 507 19.14 -30.60 -0.37
C CYS A 507 18.16 -29.44 -0.12
N VAL A 508 16.96 -29.73 0.40
CA VAL A 508 15.99 -28.68 0.75
C VAL A 508 16.49 -27.83 1.93
N HIS A 509 17.18 -28.45 2.88
CA HIS A 509 17.73 -27.77 4.06
C HIS A 509 18.97 -26.92 3.74
N VAL A 510 19.83 -27.36 2.82
CA VAL A 510 21.00 -26.58 2.38
C VAL A 510 20.60 -25.37 1.54
N CYS A 511 19.53 -25.44 0.74
CA CYS A 511 19.05 -24.28 -0.04
C CYS A 511 18.24 -23.26 0.77
N ALA A 512 17.66 -23.64 1.91
CA ALA A 512 16.91 -22.72 2.78
C ALA A 512 17.79 -21.93 3.76
N CYS A 513 19.08 -22.28 3.87
CA CYS A 513 20.05 -21.64 4.78
C CYS A 513 21.10 -20.77 4.08
N VAL A 514 20.93 -20.45 2.79
CA VAL A 514 21.79 -19.51 2.03
C VAL A 514 21.08 -18.19 1.81
#